data_AF-A0A959NYW5-F1
#
_entry.id   AF-A0A959NYW5-F1
#
_cell.length_a   1.000
_cell.length_b   1.000
_cell.length_c   1.000
_cell.angle_alpha   90.00
_cell.angle_beta   90.00
_cell.angle_gamma   90.00
#
_symmetry.space_group_name_H-M   'P 1'
#
loop_
_entity.id
_entity.type
_entity.pdbx_description
1 polymer ?
#
loop_
_entity_poly.entity_id
_entity_poly.type
_entity_poly.pdbx_seq_one_letter_code
_entity_poly.pdbx_strand_id
1 'polypeptide(L)'
;MEIIEYSEEWKEKWDAFVLESSNGTMFHMQKFFDYHTPGKFTFNHLIFIEKTNIVALLPGKIVDGTTFESPIGASYGSIVIGDISFKKTMEIVST
;
A
#
# COMPACT_ATOMS: atom_id res chain seq x y z
N MET A 1 11.34 -11.09 -3.35
CA MET A 1 10.19 -10.17 -3.23
C MET A 1 10.16 -9.34 -4.49
N GLU A 2 8.97 -9.15 -5.03
CA GLU A 2 8.70 -8.29 -6.18
C GLU A 2 7.89 -7.09 -5.69
N ILE A 3 8.16 -5.90 -6.22
CA ILE A 3 7.37 -4.71 -5.94
C ILE A 3 6.67 -4.34 -7.24
N ILE A 4 5.34 -4.35 -7.20
CA ILE A 4 4.51 -3.97 -8.34
C ILE A 4 3.69 -2.73 -8.01
N GLU A 5 3.37 -1.95 -9.03
CA GLU A 5 2.39 -0.88 -8.89
C GLU A 5 0.97 -1.46 -8.83
N TYR A 6 0.13 -0.87 -7.99
CA TYR A 6 -1.28 -1.21 -7.87
C TYR A 6 -2.02 -0.97 -9.20
N SER A 7 -2.97 -1.86 -9.48
CA SER A 7 -3.99 -1.71 -10.51
C SER A 7 -5.35 -2.12 -9.90
N GLU A 8 -6.45 -1.72 -10.52
CA GLU A 8 -7.81 -2.03 -9.98
C GLU A 8 -8.09 -3.52 -9.80
N GLU A 9 -7.37 -4.41 -10.49
CA GLU A 9 -7.50 -5.87 -10.29
C GLU A 9 -7.05 -6.32 -8.89
N TRP A 10 -6.26 -5.51 -8.20
CA TRP A 10 -5.76 -5.77 -6.85
C TRP A 10 -6.68 -5.22 -5.76
N LYS A 11 -7.68 -4.43 -6.09
CA LYS A 11 -8.52 -3.70 -5.12
C LYS A 11 -9.04 -4.58 -3.98
N GLU A 12 -9.68 -5.70 -4.33
CA GLU A 12 -10.27 -6.60 -3.34
C GLU A 12 -9.21 -7.26 -2.46
N LYS A 13 -8.08 -7.69 -3.05
CA LYS A 13 -6.96 -8.32 -2.32
C LYS A 13 -6.23 -7.32 -1.44
N TRP A 14 -6.07 -6.08 -1.90
CA TRP A 14 -5.49 -4.97 -1.14
C TRP A 14 -6.31 -4.72 0.12
N ASP A 15 -7.62 -4.49 -0.04
CA ASP A 15 -8.50 -4.20 1.09
C ASP A 15 -8.59 -5.37 2.07
N ALA A 16 -8.64 -6.62 1.57
CA ALA A 16 -8.59 -7.81 2.41
C ALA A 16 -7.28 -7.87 3.23
N PHE A 17 -6.14 -7.62 2.59
CA PHE A 17 -4.85 -7.58 3.29
C PHE A 17 -4.79 -6.48 4.34
N VAL A 18 -5.31 -5.27 4.06
CA VAL A 18 -5.36 -4.19 5.05
C VAL A 18 -6.13 -4.62 6.30
N LEU A 19 -7.26 -5.33 6.13
CA LEU A 19 -8.07 -5.82 7.25
C LEU A 19 -7.38 -6.93 8.07
N GLU A 20 -6.52 -7.73 7.43
CA GLU A 20 -5.75 -8.81 8.06
C GLU A 20 -4.38 -8.37 8.58
N SER A 21 -3.96 -7.14 8.28
CA SER A 21 -2.62 -6.63 8.58
C SER A 21 -2.44 -6.26 10.06
N SER A 22 -1.17 -6.18 10.47
CA SER A 22 -0.77 -5.85 11.84
C SER A 22 -1.02 -4.37 12.21
N ASN A 23 -0.96 -3.47 11.22
CA ASN A 23 -0.99 -2.02 11.46
C ASN A 23 -1.89 -1.24 10.50
N GLY A 24 -2.63 -1.91 9.61
CA GLY A 24 -3.54 -1.28 8.67
C GLY A 24 -4.73 -0.62 9.38
N THR A 25 -5.27 0.40 8.72
CA THR A 25 -6.46 1.14 9.16
C THR A 25 -7.32 1.46 7.94
N MET A 26 -8.53 1.99 8.17
CA MET A 26 -9.40 2.44 7.07
C MET A 26 -8.72 3.42 6.11
N PHE A 27 -7.73 4.21 6.55
CA PHE A 27 -6.99 5.17 5.72
C PHE A 27 -6.07 4.52 4.68
N HIS A 28 -5.83 3.21 4.78
CA HIS A 28 -5.03 2.46 3.83
C HIS A 28 -5.87 1.70 2.81
N MET A 29 -7.20 1.69 2.94
CA MET A 29 -8.09 0.94 2.04
C MET A 29 -8.28 1.68 0.70
N GLN A 30 -8.34 0.94 -0.41
CA GLN A 30 -8.72 1.49 -1.72
C GLN A 30 -10.12 2.09 -1.68
N LYS A 31 -11.05 1.46 -0.96
CA LYS A 31 -12.39 2.03 -0.70
C LYS A 31 -12.35 3.41 -0.04
N PHE A 32 -11.35 3.71 0.78
CA PHE A 32 -11.17 5.04 1.34
C PHE A 32 -10.62 6.01 0.29
N PHE A 33 -9.69 5.60 -0.57
CA PHE A 33 -9.23 6.49 -1.64
C PHE A 33 -10.35 6.82 -2.64
N ASP A 34 -11.24 5.86 -2.94
CA ASP A 34 -12.36 6.00 -3.87
C ASP A 34 -13.45 7.00 -3.47
N TYR A 35 -13.57 7.42 -2.19
CA TYR A 35 -14.62 8.38 -1.81
C TYR A 35 -14.41 9.74 -2.50
N HIS A 36 -13.18 10.02 -2.93
CA HIS A 36 -12.85 11.22 -3.68
C HIS A 36 -13.42 11.17 -5.09
N THR A 37 -13.75 12.35 -5.62
CA THR A 37 -14.17 12.48 -7.02
C THR A 37 -13.14 11.81 -7.95
N PRO A 38 -13.56 10.94 -8.90
CA PRO A 38 -12.65 10.27 -9.81
C PRO A 38 -11.69 11.24 -10.50
N GLY A 39 -10.40 10.91 -10.51
CA GLY A 39 -9.34 11.74 -11.09
C GLY A 39 -8.86 12.92 -10.24
N LYS A 40 -9.44 13.15 -9.05
CA LYS A 40 -8.95 14.19 -8.12
C LYS A 40 -7.51 13.94 -7.70
N PHE A 41 -7.18 12.67 -7.46
CA PHE A 41 -5.84 12.24 -7.07
C PHE A 41 -5.36 11.12 -8.00
N THR A 42 -4.05 11.09 -8.19
CA THR A 42 -3.34 10.01 -8.86
C THR A 42 -2.34 9.43 -7.88
N PHE A 43 -2.28 8.11 -7.81
CA PHE A 43 -1.42 7.39 -6.88
C PHE A 43 -0.59 6.37 -7.64
N ASN A 44 0.56 6.04 -7.06
CA ASN A 44 1.44 4.95 -7.49
C ASN A 44 1.59 4.00 -6.31
N HIS A 45 0.46 3.53 -5.76
CA HIS A 45 0.48 2.63 -4.62
C HIS A 45 1.29 1.38 -4.95
N LEU A 46 2.11 0.91 -4.00
CA LEU A 46 3.00 -0.22 -4.21
C LEU A 46 2.52 -1.46 -3.45
N ILE A 47 2.63 -2.61 -4.09
CA ILE A 47 2.32 -3.93 -3.52
C ILE A 47 3.61 -4.73 -3.47
N PHE A 48 3.95 -5.24 -2.28
CA PHE A 48 5.10 -6.11 -2.07
C PHE A 48 4.62 -7.55 -2.12
N ILE A 49 5.07 -8.30 -3.13
CA ILE A 49 4.69 -9.69 -3.36
C ILE A 49 5.86 -10.62 -3.06
N GLU A 50 5.59 -11.66 -2.29
CA GLU A 50 6.50 -12.78 -2.12
C GLU A 50 5.83 -14.07 -2.59
N LYS A 51 6.44 -14.68 -3.62
CA LYS A 51 5.87 -15.80 -4.37
C LYS A 51 4.54 -15.41 -5.02
N THR A 52 3.43 -15.56 -4.31
CA THR A 52 2.07 -15.27 -4.79
C THR A 52 1.25 -14.47 -3.77
N ASN A 53 1.85 -14.13 -2.62
CA ASN A 53 1.14 -13.51 -1.50
C ASN A 53 1.60 -12.06 -1.34
N ILE A 54 0.65 -11.19 -1.01
CA ILE A 54 0.94 -9.84 -0.53
C ILE A 54 1.60 -9.97 0.84
N VAL A 55 2.75 -9.34 1.04
CA VAL A 55 3.46 -9.30 2.33
C VAL A 55 3.51 -7.90 2.93
N ALA A 56 3.35 -6.87 2.10
CA ALA A 56 3.18 -5.49 2.54
C ALA A 56 2.52 -4.65 1.44
N LEU A 57 1.96 -3.52 1.84
CA LEU A 57 1.38 -2.51 0.97
C LEU A 57 1.95 -1.15 1.34
N LEU A 58 2.22 -0.30 0.35
CA LEU A 58 2.64 1.07 0.59
C LEU A 58 1.80 2.02 -0.26
N PRO A 59 0.73 2.61 0.30
CA PRO A 59 -0.01 3.62 -0.43
C PRO A 59 0.85 4.89 -0.53
N GLY A 60 0.91 5.47 -1.72
CA GLY A 60 1.49 6.79 -1.91
C GLY A 60 1.53 7.17 -3.38
N LYS A 61 2.39 8.14 -3.70
CA LYS A 61 2.57 8.69 -5.03
C LYS A 61 4.05 8.92 -5.31
N ILE A 62 4.48 8.65 -6.53
CA ILE A 62 5.80 9.07 -7.01
C ILE A 62 5.69 10.50 -7.54
N VAL A 63 6.47 11.40 -6.98
CA VAL A 63 6.63 12.78 -7.43
C VAL A 63 8.04 12.98 -7.99
N ASP A 64 8.14 13.81 -9.03
CA ASP A 64 9.39 14.15 -9.73
C ASP A 64 10.24 12.92 -10.15
N GLY A 65 9.57 11.78 -10.36
CA GLY A 65 10.17 10.51 -10.79
C GLY A 65 11.07 9.81 -9.77
N THR A 66 11.29 10.39 -8.59
CA THR A 66 12.30 9.90 -7.63
C THR A 66 11.85 9.92 -6.18
N THR A 67 10.86 10.74 -5.82
CA THR A 67 10.42 10.89 -4.43
C THR A 67 9.10 10.16 -4.24
N PHE A 68 8.98 9.37 -3.18
CA PHE A 68 7.74 8.70 -2.82
C PHE A 68 7.07 9.43 -1.65
N GLU A 69 5.89 9.99 -1.89
CA GLU A 69 5.11 10.72 -0.89
C GLU A 69 3.95 9.87 -0.36
N SER A 70 3.64 10.05 0.92
CA SER A 70 2.42 9.50 1.53
C SER A 70 1.18 9.98 0.79
N PRO A 71 0.07 9.20 0.82
CA PRO A 71 -1.07 9.46 -0.04
C PRO A 71 -1.77 10.76 0.38
N ILE A 72 -1.83 11.72 -0.55
CA ILE A 72 -2.58 12.95 -0.36
C ILE A 72 -4.07 12.64 -0.13
N GLY A 73 -4.68 13.36 0.82
CA GLY A 73 -6.07 13.12 1.20
C GLY A 73 -6.27 11.98 2.22
N ALA A 74 -5.20 11.28 2.63
CA ALA A 74 -5.23 10.39 3.78
C ALA A 74 -4.74 11.11 5.04
N SER A 75 -5.40 10.85 6.18
CA SER A 75 -4.92 11.30 7.48
C SER A 75 -3.73 10.47 8.00
N TYR A 76 -3.55 9.27 7.45
CA TYR A 76 -2.49 8.33 7.81
C TYR A 76 -1.89 7.71 6.53
N GLY A 77 -0.56 7.68 6.46
CA GLY A 77 0.20 6.95 5.44
C GLY A 77 1.03 5.86 6.10
N SER A 78 2.18 5.53 5.49
CA SER A 78 3.14 4.47 5.88
C SER A 78 2.86 3.09 5.29
N ILE A 79 3.82 2.20 5.50
CA ILE A 79 3.76 0.81 5.06
C ILE A 79 2.79 0.01 5.93
N VAL A 80 1.94 -0.78 5.29
CA VAL A 80 1.05 -1.76 5.92
C VAL A 80 1.72 -3.12 5.84
N ILE A 81 1.85 -3.80 6.96
CA ILE A 81 2.61 -5.05 7.08
C ILE A 81 1.70 -6.15 7.63
N GLY A 82 1.78 -7.35 7.05
CA GLY A 82 1.05 -8.52 7.53
C GLY A 82 1.55 -9.03 8.88
N ASP A 83 1.01 -10.15 9.34
CA ASP A 83 1.54 -10.87 10.51
C ASP A 83 2.82 -11.62 10.09
N ILE A 84 3.96 -10.95 10.22
CA ILE A 84 5.28 -11.46 9.81
C ILE A 84 6.34 -11.18 10.88
N SER A 85 7.43 -11.94 10.83
CA SER A 85 8.54 -11.74 11.76
C SER A 85 9.15 -10.33 11.68
N PHE A 86 9.70 -9.85 12.79
CA PHE A 86 10.44 -8.58 12.82
C PHE A 86 11.59 -8.54 11.81
N LYS A 87 12.33 -9.65 11.65
CA LYS A 87 13.38 -9.75 10.63
C LYS A 87 12.84 -9.47 9.23
N LYS A 88 11.69 -10.06 8.89
CA LYS A 88 11.05 -9.85 7.59
C LYS A 88 10.56 -8.42 7.41
N THR A 89 10.00 -7.83 8.46
CA THR A 89 9.62 -6.41 8.48
C THR A 89 10.82 -5.52 8.12
N MET A 90 11.98 -5.78 8.74
CA MET A 90 13.21 -5.02 8.48
C MET A 90 13.73 -5.20 7.04
N GLU A 91 13.62 -6.41 6.47
CA GLU A 91 13.95 -6.65 5.05
C GLU A 91 13.08 -5.82 4.12
N ILE A 92 11.77 -5.74 4.39
CA ILE A 92 10.82 -4.98 3.55
C ILE A 92 11.12 -3.48 3.59
N VAL A 93 11.31 -2.89 4.77
CA VAL A 93 11.53 -1.43 4.90
C VAL A 93 12.93 -0.98 4.45
N SER A 94 13.85 -1.92 4.21
CA SER A 94 15.21 -1.62 3.73
C SER A 94 15.36 -1.82 2.21
N THR A 95 14.28 -2.22 1.51
CA THR A 95 14.26 -2.37 0.05
C THR A 95 14.12 -1.02 -0.63
#